data_AF-A0A930R467-F1
#
_entry.id   AF-A0A930R467-F1
#
_cell.length_a   1.000
_cell.length_b   1.000
_cell.length_c   1.000
_cell.angle_alpha   90.00
_cell.angle_beta   90.00
_cell.angle_gamma   90.00
#
_symmetry.space_group_name_H-M   'P 1'
#
loop_
_entity.id
_entity.type
_entity.pdbx_description
1 polymer ?
#
loop_
_entity_poly.entity_id
_entity_poly.type
_entity_poly.pdbx_seq_one_letter_code
_entity_poly.pdbx_strand_id
1 'polypeptide(L)'
;LNRDVSGDLSSEAYAREELRAELSSAYLALDLGLPMNPTNHAAYVQHWIKDLKEDKMAIFTASNEARKIADYVKGFMPERFRSEELTIAETDTVDLDAVQETAAEENTAAKEEPIAGGHTAAEEDNAAAEAEESAAATADAVHRVADTAELTLPSETLTRETARFYKYLLTQRPADVGALPKEHLYLVDPDDSAARYGAVYYEKQLPASVAAAHELTPDYRYFANKSMHVTLHQRRRDAAPEGAPSYLQRDYEVTMQENYIRTDAMRTEGLDRIFAHLCVHPPEEGRPIAEGDLIETDGRIFRVADVGFVEQELNAHQGDFVLTPLVDERVRQLSAAAEESIGADAYRLYTEKLRETFYRAEQDRNTLSAHPGKFAYTDDPREGARISGDEDYAKGFRERAYQNGLSSYTPTDERGWKKADTAYAVEEFKRALADDADNYLRLDEIRSFIADDIQRNSPYAAISQDRSYGKELVRNAEKDPSIKELLSVNEVIQREPALVEEYTAKYSR
;
A
#
# COMPACT_ATOMS: atom_id res chain seq x y z
N LEU A 1 -9.85 -16.12 -16.99
CA LEU A 1 -9.87 -15.78 -18.43
C LEU A 1 -9.26 -16.86 -19.34
N ASN A 2 -8.84 -18.03 -18.82
CA ASN A 2 -8.32 -19.19 -19.60
C ASN A 2 -7.27 -18.85 -20.67
N ARG A 3 -6.39 -17.88 -20.37
CA ARG A 3 -5.25 -17.56 -21.24
C ARG A 3 -4.10 -18.52 -20.98
N ASP A 4 -3.38 -18.85 -22.03
CA ASP A 4 -2.19 -19.68 -21.96
C ASP A 4 -1.00 -18.88 -21.42
N VAL A 5 -0.48 -19.29 -20.27
CA VAL A 5 0.67 -18.69 -19.58
C VAL A 5 1.86 -19.66 -19.51
N SER A 6 1.84 -20.74 -20.29
CA SER A 6 2.83 -21.82 -20.20
C SER A 6 4.14 -21.59 -20.97
N GLY A 7 4.44 -20.33 -21.33
CA GLY A 7 5.63 -19.95 -22.10
C GLY A 7 6.88 -19.70 -21.24
N ASP A 8 8.07 -19.91 -21.83
CA ASP A 8 9.35 -19.52 -21.23
C ASP A 8 9.44 -18.00 -21.03
N LEU A 9 10.16 -17.57 -19.97
CA LEU A 9 10.36 -16.16 -19.60
C LEU A 9 10.98 -15.29 -20.70
N SER A 10 11.63 -15.91 -21.69
CA SER A 10 12.24 -15.24 -22.85
C SER A 10 11.39 -15.29 -24.12
N SER A 11 10.17 -15.84 -24.06
CA SER A 11 9.29 -16.00 -25.21
C SER A 11 8.50 -14.72 -25.53
N GLU A 12 8.22 -14.49 -26.82
CA GLU A 12 7.35 -13.39 -27.26
C GLU A 12 5.91 -13.53 -26.70
N ALA A 13 5.45 -14.77 -26.45
CA ALA A 13 4.17 -15.01 -25.80
C ALA A 13 4.14 -14.50 -24.36
N TYR A 14 5.22 -14.72 -23.61
CA TYR A 14 5.39 -14.21 -22.25
C TYR A 14 5.42 -12.67 -22.24
N ALA A 15 6.20 -12.05 -23.13
CA ALA A 15 6.28 -10.59 -23.24
C ALA A 15 4.92 -9.91 -23.53
N ARG A 16 4.06 -10.55 -24.33
CA ARG A 16 2.69 -10.06 -24.59
C ARG A 16 1.77 -10.19 -23.38
N GLU A 17 1.92 -11.23 -22.57
CA GLU A 17 1.11 -11.37 -21.36
C GLU A 17 1.56 -10.38 -20.28
N GLU A 18 2.86 -10.12 -20.15
CA GLU A 18 3.39 -9.06 -19.29
C GLU A 18 2.83 -7.68 -19.70
N LEU A 19 2.80 -7.36 -21.00
CA LEU A 19 2.20 -6.10 -21.47
C LEU A 19 0.72 -5.95 -21.05
N ARG A 20 -0.06 -7.04 -21.13
CA ARG A 20 -1.46 -7.04 -20.70
C ARG A 20 -1.60 -6.92 -19.19
N ALA A 21 -0.72 -7.59 -18.44
CA ALA A 21 -0.69 -7.51 -16.98
C ALA A 21 -0.36 -6.09 -16.51
N GLU A 22 0.62 -5.45 -17.14
CA GLU A 22 1.04 -4.08 -16.82
C GLU A 22 -0.04 -3.04 -17.18
N LEU A 23 -0.63 -3.13 -18.37
CA LEU A 23 -1.76 -2.28 -18.75
C LEU A 23 -2.96 -2.51 -17.82
N SER A 24 -3.20 -3.74 -17.38
CA SER A 24 -4.27 -4.04 -16.41
C SER A 24 -3.97 -3.47 -15.03
N SER A 25 -2.71 -3.51 -14.60
CA SER A 25 -2.25 -2.89 -13.35
C SER A 25 -2.45 -1.39 -13.40
N ALA A 26 -2.10 -0.75 -14.53
CA ALA A 26 -2.33 0.67 -14.77
C ALA A 26 -3.83 1.03 -14.73
N TYR A 27 -4.70 0.24 -15.38
CA TYR A 27 -6.15 0.46 -15.31
C TYR A 27 -6.69 0.31 -13.89
N LEU A 28 -6.25 -0.69 -13.14
CA LEU A 28 -6.67 -0.87 -11.75
C LEU A 28 -6.17 0.27 -10.86
N ALA A 29 -4.93 0.73 -11.06
CA ALA A 29 -4.39 1.86 -10.31
C ALA A 29 -5.17 3.14 -10.58
N LEU A 30 -5.48 3.44 -11.85
CA LEU A 30 -6.32 4.57 -12.24
C LEU A 30 -7.73 4.46 -11.68
N ASP A 31 -8.39 3.31 -11.85
CA ASP A 31 -9.77 3.08 -11.39
C ASP A 31 -9.90 3.16 -9.86
N LEU A 32 -8.81 2.89 -9.11
CA LEU A 32 -8.79 2.85 -7.65
C LEU A 32 -8.08 4.05 -7.01
N GLY A 33 -7.58 5.00 -7.80
CA GLY A 33 -6.83 6.16 -7.31
C GLY A 33 -5.50 5.80 -6.63
N LEU A 34 -4.84 4.72 -7.06
CA LEU A 34 -3.55 4.30 -6.52
C LEU A 34 -2.40 4.97 -7.30
N PRO A 35 -1.32 5.39 -6.62
CA PRO A 35 -0.15 5.94 -7.29
C PRO A 35 0.54 4.86 -8.16
N MET A 36 1.02 5.25 -9.34
CA MET A 36 1.66 4.35 -10.31
C MET A 36 3.10 4.82 -10.62
N ASN A 37 4.08 3.89 -10.59
CA ASN A 37 5.46 4.17 -10.96
C ASN A 37 5.84 3.44 -12.26
N PRO A 38 6.01 4.13 -13.40
CA PRO A 38 6.33 3.48 -14.67
C PRO A 38 7.79 2.98 -14.79
N THR A 39 8.64 3.23 -13.79
CA THR A 39 10.10 3.06 -13.90
C THR A 39 10.55 1.59 -13.92
N ASN A 40 9.77 0.67 -13.34
CA ASN A 40 10.07 -0.77 -13.37
C ASN A 40 9.79 -1.43 -14.74
N HIS A 41 9.15 -0.74 -15.68
CA HIS A 41 8.77 -1.31 -16.98
C HIS A 41 9.89 -1.23 -18.04
N ALA A 42 11.01 -0.53 -17.76
CA ALA A 42 12.05 -0.23 -18.74
C ALA A 42 12.74 -1.48 -19.35
N ALA A 43 12.85 -2.59 -18.60
CA ALA A 43 13.47 -3.82 -19.07
C ALA A 43 12.62 -4.56 -20.13
N TYR A 44 11.29 -4.39 -20.11
CA TYR A 44 10.36 -5.09 -21.00
C TYR A 44 9.96 -4.25 -22.22
N VAL A 45 10.07 -2.92 -22.13
CA VAL A 45 9.86 -1.97 -23.24
C VAL A 45 10.71 -2.30 -24.47
N GLN A 46 11.94 -2.81 -24.30
CA GLN A 46 12.78 -3.21 -25.44
C GLN A 46 12.21 -4.38 -26.24
N HIS A 47 11.63 -5.38 -25.58
CA HIS A 47 10.97 -6.50 -26.28
C HIS A 47 9.65 -6.05 -26.93
N TRP A 48 8.92 -5.14 -26.29
CA TRP A 48 7.65 -4.61 -26.80
C TRP A 48 7.81 -3.72 -28.02
N ILE A 49 8.89 -2.93 -28.13
CA ILE A 49 9.15 -2.07 -29.30
C ILE A 49 9.23 -2.89 -30.60
N LYS A 50 9.70 -4.15 -30.54
CA LYS A 50 9.75 -5.03 -31.72
C LYS A 50 8.33 -5.43 -32.15
N ASP A 51 7.53 -5.96 -31.23
CA ASP A 51 6.16 -6.40 -31.51
C ASP A 51 5.25 -5.24 -31.95
N LEU A 52 5.40 -4.06 -31.33
CA LEU A 52 4.67 -2.84 -31.69
C LEU A 52 5.08 -2.26 -33.06
N LYS A 53 6.31 -2.55 -33.53
CA LYS A 53 6.76 -2.19 -34.88
C LYS A 53 6.24 -3.16 -35.94
N GLU A 54 6.05 -4.43 -35.57
CA GLU A 54 5.58 -5.48 -36.48
C GLU A 54 4.06 -5.47 -36.65
N ASP A 55 3.29 -5.16 -35.60
CA ASP A 55 1.83 -5.04 -35.63
C ASP A 55 1.33 -3.74 -34.99
N LYS A 56 0.79 -2.85 -35.83
CA LYS A 56 0.22 -1.56 -35.41
C LYS A 56 -1.03 -1.72 -34.52
N MET A 57 -1.70 -2.87 -34.56
CA MET A 57 -2.90 -3.16 -33.76
C MET A 57 -2.60 -3.89 -32.45
N ALA A 58 -1.34 -4.28 -32.21
CA ALA A 58 -0.94 -5.04 -31.04
C ALA A 58 -1.26 -4.30 -29.72
N ILE A 59 -1.03 -2.97 -29.68
CA ILE A 59 -1.32 -2.17 -28.48
C ILE A 59 -2.80 -2.09 -28.16
N PHE A 60 -3.66 -1.95 -29.17
CA PHE A 60 -5.12 -1.89 -28.99
C PHE A 60 -5.67 -3.24 -28.53
N THR A 61 -5.14 -4.33 -29.07
CA THR A 61 -5.50 -5.69 -28.66
C THR A 61 -5.06 -5.96 -27.22
N ALA A 62 -3.83 -5.59 -26.86
CA ALA A 62 -3.31 -5.72 -25.50
C ALA A 62 -4.11 -4.87 -24.50
N SER A 63 -4.46 -3.64 -24.84
CA SER A 63 -5.31 -2.75 -24.05
C SER A 63 -6.72 -3.33 -23.82
N ASN A 64 -7.38 -3.83 -24.87
CA ASN A 64 -8.69 -4.48 -24.74
C ASN A 64 -8.66 -5.71 -23.83
N GLU A 65 -7.61 -6.54 -23.95
CA GLU A 65 -7.43 -7.69 -23.06
C GLU A 65 -7.11 -7.29 -21.62
N ALA A 66 -6.27 -6.26 -21.44
CA ALA A 66 -5.95 -5.69 -20.13
C ALA A 66 -7.20 -5.17 -19.42
N ARG A 67 -8.13 -4.54 -20.14
CA ARG A 67 -9.41 -4.09 -19.56
C ARG A 67 -10.26 -5.25 -19.07
N LYS A 68 -10.33 -6.37 -19.83
CA LYS A 68 -11.03 -7.59 -19.37
C LYS A 68 -10.39 -8.18 -18.12
N ILE A 69 -9.07 -8.08 -17.97
CA ILE A 69 -8.36 -8.51 -16.75
C ILE A 69 -8.77 -7.63 -15.57
N ALA A 70 -8.68 -6.31 -15.73
CA ALA A 70 -9.06 -5.35 -14.70
C ALA A 70 -10.51 -5.54 -14.26
N ASP A 71 -11.45 -5.67 -15.21
CA ASP A 71 -12.87 -5.89 -14.92
C ASP A 71 -13.11 -7.24 -14.22
N TYR A 72 -12.40 -8.30 -14.62
CA TYR A 72 -12.46 -9.59 -13.95
C TYR A 72 -12.00 -9.50 -12.49
N VAL A 73 -10.89 -8.80 -12.22
CA VAL A 73 -10.37 -8.58 -10.86
C VAL A 73 -11.35 -7.77 -10.02
N LYS A 74 -11.89 -6.66 -10.56
CA LYS A 74 -12.93 -5.84 -9.89
C LYS A 74 -14.17 -6.67 -9.54
N GLY A 75 -14.49 -7.70 -10.32
CA GLY A 75 -15.60 -8.63 -10.04
C GLY A 75 -15.47 -9.39 -8.71
N PHE A 76 -14.27 -9.55 -8.16
CA PHE A 76 -14.03 -10.19 -6.86
C PHE A 76 -14.11 -9.22 -5.67
N MET A 77 -14.25 -7.91 -5.93
CA MET A 77 -14.33 -6.93 -4.85
C MET A 77 -15.60 -7.10 -4.00
N PRO A 78 -15.47 -7.20 -2.66
CA PRO A 78 -16.61 -7.28 -1.76
C PRO A 78 -17.58 -6.10 -1.98
N GLU A 79 -18.90 -6.34 -1.87
CA GLU A 79 -19.94 -5.33 -2.14
C GLU A 79 -19.74 -4.02 -1.39
N ARG A 80 -19.20 -4.07 -0.17
CA ARG A 80 -18.89 -2.87 0.65
C ARG A 80 -17.85 -1.93 0.04
N PHE A 81 -17.08 -2.38 -0.95
CA PHE A 81 -16.11 -1.58 -1.69
C PHE A 81 -16.61 -1.15 -3.08
N ARG A 82 -17.82 -1.60 -3.49
CA ARG A 82 -18.45 -1.24 -4.77
C ARG A 82 -19.34 0.02 -4.69
N SER A 83 -19.39 0.72 -3.55
CA SER A 83 -20.18 1.95 -3.40
C SER A 83 -19.59 3.09 -4.24
N GLU A 84 -20.45 3.84 -4.94
CA GLU A 84 -20.17 4.91 -5.93
C GLU A 84 -19.39 6.15 -5.41
N GLU A 85 -18.84 6.12 -4.19
CA GLU A 85 -18.14 7.25 -3.55
C GLU A 85 -16.64 7.37 -3.92
N LEU A 86 -16.14 6.55 -4.84
CA LEU A 86 -14.75 6.62 -5.35
C LEU A 86 -14.65 7.19 -6.78
N THR A 87 -15.72 7.79 -7.30
CA THR A 87 -15.67 8.46 -8.62
C THR A 87 -14.88 9.76 -8.52
N ILE A 88 -13.63 9.72 -9.00
CA ILE A 88 -12.92 10.93 -9.43
C ILE A 88 -13.78 11.60 -10.51
N ALA A 89 -14.00 12.90 -10.37
CA ALA A 89 -14.80 13.72 -11.27
C ALA A 89 -14.48 13.43 -12.75
N GLU A 90 -15.53 13.30 -13.56
CA GLU A 90 -15.47 13.18 -15.02
C GLU A 90 -14.47 14.19 -15.59
N THR A 91 -13.31 13.70 -16.03
CA THR A 91 -12.39 14.42 -16.89
C THR A 91 -12.45 13.76 -18.26
N ASP A 92 -12.72 14.61 -19.26
CA ASP A 92 -12.97 14.36 -20.67
C ASP A 92 -12.55 12.97 -21.19
N THR A 93 -13.55 12.15 -21.49
CA THR A 93 -13.37 10.98 -22.35
C THR A 93 -13.08 11.48 -23.75
N VAL A 94 -11.86 11.19 -24.25
CA VAL A 94 -11.52 11.39 -25.66
C VAL A 94 -12.35 10.41 -26.48
N ASP A 95 -13.26 10.95 -27.27
CA ASP A 95 -14.08 10.20 -28.23
C ASP A 95 -13.19 9.67 -29.36
N LEU A 96 -12.92 8.36 -29.32
CA LEU A 96 -12.03 7.66 -30.26
C LEU A 96 -12.65 7.43 -31.64
N ASP A 97 -13.94 7.74 -31.83
CA ASP A 97 -14.61 7.56 -33.12
C ASP A 97 -14.32 8.71 -34.12
N ALA A 98 -13.78 9.85 -33.67
CA ALA A 98 -13.48 11.01 -34.52
C ALA A 98 -12.13 10.92 -35.28
N VAL A 99 -11.28 9.92 -34.99
CA VAL A 99 -9.91 9.83 -35.53
C VAL A 99 -9.86 9.09 -36.88
N GLN A 100 -10.96 8.52 -37.38
CA GLN A 100 -10.97 7.78 -38.64
C GLN A 100 -11.12 8.64 -39.91
N GLU A 101 -11.54 9.91 -39.82
CA GLU A 101 -11.80 10.74 -41.02
C GLU A 101 -10.69 11.70 -41.43
N THR A 102 -9.71 12.01 -40.57
CA THR A 102 -8.70 13.05 -40.86
C THR A 102 -7.40 12.55 -41.50
N ALA A 103 -7.24 11.24 -41.71
CA ALA A 103 -6.02 10.65 -42.26
C ALA A 103 -5.97 10.55 -43.80
N ALA A 104 -6.97 11.08 -44.53
CA ALA A 104 -7.08 10.89 -45.98
C ALA A 104 -6.70 12.10 -46.85
N GLU A 105 -6.46 13.29 -46.29
CA GLU A 105 -6.23 14.50 -47.10
C GLU A 105 -4.99 15.27 -46.67
N GLU A 106 -3.80 14.68 -46.80
CA GLU A 106 -2.59 15.50 -46.89
C GLU A 106 -1.53 14.81 -47.74
N ASN A 107 -1.71 14.91 -49.06
CA ASN A 107 -0.63 14.72 -50.01
C ASN A 107 -0.93 15.48 -51.29
N THR A 108 -0.50 16.75 -51.39
CA THR A 108 0.03 17.33 -52.65
C THR A 108 0.62 18.74 -52.48
N ALA A 109 1.92 18.80 -52.79
CA ALA A 109 2.59 19.80 -53.62
C ALA A 109 2.86 21.22 -53.08
N ALA A 110 4.17 21.47 -52.90
CA ALA A 110 4.83 22.76 -52.77
C ALA A 110 4.73 23.65 -54.03
N LYS A 111 4.75 24.99 -53.83
CA LYS A 111 5.39 25.96 -54.73
C LYS A 111 5.61 27.33 -54.06
N GLU A 112 6.71 27.97 -54.48
CA GLU A 112 7.40 29.16 -53.96
C GLU A 112 6.70 30.53 -54.20
N GLU A 113 7.15 31.51 -53.40
CA GLU A 113 6.97 32.99 -53.22
C GLU A 113 6.67 33.90 -54.48
N PRO A 114 6.48 35.27 -54.40
CA PRO A 114 6.68 36.23 -53.29
C PRO A 114 5.70 37.46 -53.13
N ILE A 115 5.86 38.15 -51.98
CA ILE A 115 5.67 39.59 -51.61
C ILE A 115 4.47 40.45 -52.10
N ALA A 116 3.74 41.07 -51.14
CA ALA A 116 3.73 42.54 -50.91
C ALA A 116 2.72 43.01 -49.83
N GLY A 117 3.23 43.66 -48.78
CA GLY A 117 2.69 44.93 -48.24
C GLY A 117 1.52 44.90 -47.24
N GLY A 118 1.80 45.26 -45.99
CA GLY A 118 0.81 45.85 -45.07
C GLY A 118 1.04 45.54 -43.59
N HIS A 119 1.83 46.38 -42.91
CA HIS A 119 1.87 46.41 -41.44
C HIS A 119 0.50 46.80 -40.85
N THR A 120 0.04 46.09 -39.82
CA THR A 120 -0.02 46.51 -38.40
C THR A 120 -1.12 45.74 -37.64
N ALA A 121 -0.84 45.39 -36.37
CA ALA A 121 -1.75 44.93 -35.31
C ALA A 121 -1.76 43.44 -34.90
N ALA A 122 -0.64 42.71 -34.99
CA ALA A 122 -0.55 41.33 -34.46
C ALA A 122 0.66 41.05 -33.52
N GLU A 123 1.47 42.06 -33.20
CA GLU A 123 2.68 41.87 -32.37
C GLU A 123 2.49 42.13 -30.87
N GLU A 124 1.32 42.63 -30.43
CA GLU A 124 1.06 42.87 -28.99
C GLU A 124 0.34 41.70 -28.29
N ASP A 125 -0.44 40.89 -29.01
CA ASP A 125 -1.12 39.72 -28.41
C ASP A 125 -0.21 38.48 -28.28
N ASN A 126 0.78 38.33 -29.17
CA ASN A 126 1.68 37.16 -29.14
C ASN A 126 2.76 37.29 -28.04
N ALA A 127 3.17 38.52 -27.72
CA ALA A 127 4.10 38.78 -26.61
C ALA A 127 3.43 38.59 -25.23
N ALA A 128 2.12 38.82 -25.14
CA ALA A 128 1.35 38.58 -23.91
C ALA A 128 1.10 37.07 -23.69
N ALA A 129 0.78 36.33 -24.75
CA ALA A 129 0.59 34.88 -24.69
C ALA A 129 1.89 34.12 -24.41
N GLU A 130 3.01 34.48 -25.05
CA GLU A 130 4.32 33.89 -24.74
C GLU A 130 4.81 34.26 -23.33
N ALA A 131 4.44 35.43 -22.81
CA ALA A 131 4.74 35.83 -21.43
C ALA A 131 3.86 35.12 -20.39
N GLU A 132 2.58 34.84 -20.69
CA GLU A 132 1.69 34.04 -19.83
C GLU A 132 2.08 32.55 -19.81
N GLU A 133 2.46 31.99 -20.96
CA GLU A 133 2.90 30.59 -21.05
C GLU A 133 4.29 30.40 -20.39
N SER A 134 5.21 31.36 -20.52
CA SER A 134 6.47 31.33 -19.77
C SER A 134 6.27 31.58 -18.28
N ALA A 135 5.32 32.44 -17.88
CA ALA A 135 4.98 32.68 -16.48
C ALA A 135 4.35 31.44 -15.82
N ALA A 136 3.46 30.74 -16.52
CA ALA A 136 2.88 29.48 -16.08
C ALA A 136 3.93 28.36 -15.96
N ALA A 137 4.87 28.26 -16.91
CA ALA A 137 5.99 27.31 -16.84
C ALA A 137 6.96 27.61 -15.67
N THR A 138 7.15 28.88 -15.30
CA THR A 138 7.99 29.26 -14.13
C THR A 138 7.30 29.08 -12.78
N ALA A 139 5.96 29.06 -12.74
CA ALA A 139 5.18 28.89 -11.51
C ALA A 139 5.23 27.45 -10.96
N ASP A 140 5.51 26.47 -11.83
CA ASP A 140 5.49 25.04 -11.51
C ASP A 140 6.88 24.44 -11.22
N ALA A 141 7.95 25.22 -11.47
CA ALA A 141 9.33 24.78 -11.28
C ALA A 141 9.75 24.75 -9.79
N VAL A 142 10.56 23.75 -9.42
CA VAL A 142 11.17 23.66 -8.09
C VAL A 142 12.34 24.64 -8.01
N HIS A 143 12.20 25.63 -7.13
CA HIS A 143 13.22 26.67 -6.93
C HIS A 143 13.97 26.43 -5.63
N ARG A 144 15.22 25.98 -5.72
CA ARG A 144 16.15 25.90 -4.59
C ARG A 144 16.55 27.32 -4.16
N VAL A 145 16.42 27.63 -2.87
CA VAL A 145 16.85 28.90 -2.29
C VAL A 145 18.36 28.84 -2.07
N ALA A 146 19.12 29.36 -3.03
CA ALA A 146 20.58 29.42 -2.98
C ALA A 146 21.10 30.69 -2.29
N ASP A 147 20.37 31.80 -2.40
CA ASP A 147 20.67 33.05 -1.71
C ASP A 147 19.54 33.42 -0.75
N THR A 148 19.88 33.60 0.53
CA THR A 148 18.91 34.06 1.55
C THR A 148 18.47 35.51 1.33
N ALA A 149 19.11 36.26 0.42
CA ALA A 149 18.60 37.53 -0.07
C ALA A 149 17.34 37.38 -0.92
N GLU A 150 17.08 36.23 -1.55
CA GLU A 150 15.79 35.94 -2.22
C GLU A 150 14.63 35.85 -1.20
N LEU A 151 14.98 35.68 0.08
CA LEU A 151 14.11 35.81 1.24
C LEU A 151 14.12 37.24 1.83
N THR A 152 14.45 38.30 1.07
CA THR A 152 14.39 39.69 1.59
C THR A 152 13.09 40.42 1.23
N LEU A 153 12.60 41.20 2.20
CA LEU A 153 11.26 41.78 2.24
C LEU A 153 11.12 43.17 1.57
N PRO A 154 9.90 43.59 1.18
CA PRO A 154 9.54 44.98 0.91
C PRO A 154 9.77 45.88 2.14
N SER A 155 10.01 47.17 1.91
CA SER A 155 10.52 48.14 2.90
C SER A 155 9.73 48.27 4.21
N GLU A 156 8.46 47.87 4.24
CA GLU A 156 7.56 48.04 5.39
C GLU A 156 7.82 47.04 6.54
N THR A 157 8.35 45.85 6.25
CA THR A 157 8.59 44.79 7.25
C THR A 157 10.00 44.84 7.88
N LEU A 158 10.89 45.70 7.40
CA LEU A 158 12.24 45.91 7.92
C LEU A 158 12.31 46.65 9.26
N THR A 159 11.18 47.16 9.76
CA THR A 159 11.12 48.02 10.96
C THR A 159 11.42 47.30 12.29
N ARG A 160 11.56 45.96 12.31
CA ARG A 160 11.85 45.19 13.53
C ARG A 160 13.05 44.22 13.46
N GLU A 161 13.80 44.18 12.35
CA GLU A 161 14.91 43.23 12.13
C GLU A 161 14.56 41.71 12.23
N THR A 162 13.33 41.32 12.60
CA THR A 162 12.92 39.92 12.85
C THR A 162 12.52 39.12 11.59
N ALA A 163 12.41 39.79 10.46
CA ALA A 163 12.01 39.28 9.15
C ALA A 163 12.77 38.03 8.65
N ARG A 164 13.97 37.80 9.18
CA ARG A 164 14.91 36.74 8.74
C ARG A 164 14.81 35.45 9.55
N PHE A 165 13.99 35.41 10.60
CA PHE A 165 13.95 34.30 11.55
C PHE A 165 12.69 33.44 11.36
N TYR A 166 12.80 32.12 11.55
CA TYR A 166 11.68 31.21 11.49
C TYR A 166 10.74 31.45 12.66
N LYS A 167 9.47 31.71 12.39
CA LYS A 167 8.47 32.05 13.40
C LYS A 167 7.65 30.81 13.78
N TYR A 168 7.53 30.55 15.07
CA TYR A 168 6.66 29.52 15.64
C TYR A 168 5.71 30.15 16.66
N LEU A 169 4.45 29.73 16.61
CA LEU A 169 3.35 30.18 17.44
C LEU A 169 3.28 29.35 18.73
N LEU A 170 3.09 30.03 19.85
CA LEU A 170 2.82 29.43 21.15
C LEU A 170 1.30 29.36 21.36
N THR A 171 0.69 28.25 20.97
CA THR A 171 -0.77 28.08 20.98
C THR A 171 -1.29 27.42 22.26
N GLN A 172 -0.52 26.51 22.84
CA GLN A 172 -0.98 25.63 23.92
C GLN A 172 -0.53 26.07 25.33
N ARG A 173 0.67 26.66 25.49
CA ARG A 173 1.21 27.03 26.81
C ARG A 173 1.97 28.37 26.80
N PRO A 174 1.95 29.13 27.90
CA PRO A 174 2.87 30.26 28.08
C PRO A 174 4.30 29.73 28.09
N ALA A 175 5.19 30.30 27.28
CA ALA A 175 6.57 29.86 27.23
C ALA A 175 7.29 30.16 28.56
N ASP A 176 7.47 29.13 29.40
CA ASP A 176 8.61 29.13 30.31
C ASP A 176 9.86 29.07 29.43
N VAL A 177 10.62 30.16 29.36
CA VAL A 177 11.85 30.29 28.53
C VAL A 177 12.85 29.15 28.78
N GLY A 178 12.75 28.46 29.92
CA GLY A 178 13.54 27.28 30.24
C GLY A 178 13.15 25.99 29.49
N ALA A 179 11.94 25.90 28.93
CA ALA A 179 11.39 24.71 28.26
C ALA A 179 11.47 24.78 26.73
N LEU A 180 11.95 25.89 26.15
CA LEU A 180 12.14 26.04 24.71
C LEU A 180 13.49 25.45 24.26
N PRO A 181 13.59 24.93 23.02
CA PRO A 181 14.86 24.65 22.38
C PRO A 181 15.75 25.90 22.43
N LYS A 182 16.95 25.79 23.02
CA LYS A 182 17.84 26.94 23.17
C LYS A 182 18.74 27.16 21.96
N GLU A 183 18.94 26.12 21.17
CA GLU A 183 19.78 26.17 19.99
C GLU A 183 19.11 27.04 18.92
N HIS A 184 19.84 28.04 18.41
CA HIS A 184 19.35 28.99 17.40
C HIS A 184 18.13 29.83 17.83
N LEU A 185 17.75 29.85 19.12
CA LEU A 185 16.66 30.70 19.60
C LEU A 185 17.10 32.16 19.56
N TYR A 186 16.38 32.97 18.80
CA TYR A 186 16.65 34.39 18.63
C TYR A 186 15.82 35.25 19.57
N LEU A 187 14.49 35.11 19.54
CA LEU A 187 13.56 35.95 20.29
C LEU A 187 12.33 35.17 20.74
N VAL A 188 11.87 35.48 21.96
CA VAL A 188 10.54 35.12 22.45
C VAL A 188 9.73 36.42 22.51
N ASP A 189 8.67 36.51 21.72
CA ASP A 189 7.77 37.66 21.64
C ASP A 189 6.40 37.30 22.26
N PRO A 190 6.20 37.53 23.57
CA PRO A 190 4.95 37.21 24.25
C PRO A 190 3.78 38.11 23.82
N ASP A 191 4.06 39.25 23.18
CA ASP A 191 3.08 40.24 22.76
C ASP A 191 2.60 40.03 21.31
N ASP A 192 3.11 39.00 20.61
CA ASP A 192 2.72 38.68 19.24
C ASP A 192 1.27 38.19 19.17
N SER A 193 0.40 39.01 18.58
CA SER A 193 -1.03 38.74 18.49
C SER A 193 -1.43 37.55 17.60
N ALA A 194 -0.50 36.93 16.87
CA ALA A 194 -0.80 35.81 15.97
C ALA A 194 -1.17 34.52 16.72
N ALA A 195 -0.85 34.41 18.02
CA ALA A 195 -1.22 33.28 18.85
C ALA A 195 -1.47 33.67 20.31
N ARG A 196 -2.18 32.79 21.04
CA ARG A 196 -2.68 33.06 22.40
C ARG A 196 -1.58 33.40 23.41
N TYR A 197 -0.38 32.83 23.25
CA TYR A 197 0.75 33.01 24.16
C TYR A 197 1.98 33.64 23.48
N GLY A 198 1.78 34.32 22.36
CA GLY A 198 2.85 34.95 21.59
C GLY A 198 3.54 34.02 20.59
N ALA A 199 4.74 34.39 20.18
CA ALA A 199 5.55 33.68 19.20
C ALA A 199 7.02 33.58 19.61
N VAL A 200 7.73 32.65 18.99
CA VAL A 200 9.18 32.47 19.14
C VAL A 200 9.84 32.45 17.77
N TYR A 201 11.06 32.97 17.72
CA TYR A 201 11.81 33.19 16.50
C TYR A 201 13.16 32.46 16.58
N TYR A 202 13.52 31.72 15.54
CA TYR A 202 14.77 30.97 15.46
C TYR A 202 15.62 31.39 14.24
N GLU A 203 16.94 31.39 14.40
CA GLU A 203 17.92 31.63 13.34
C GLU A 203 17.94 30.53 12.28
N LYS A 204 17.51 29.32 12.66
CA LYS A 204 17.33 28.18 11.75
C LYS A 204 15.96 27.56 11.97
N GLN A 205 15.44 26.91 10.94
CA GLN A 205 14.22 26.14 11.10
C GLN A 205 14.51 24.99 12.07
N LEU A 206 13.69 24.86 13.10
CA LEU A 206 13.73 23.70 13.97
C LEU A 206 13.30 22.47 13.17
N PRO A 207 13.97 21.32 13.38
CA PRO A 207 13.46 20.05 12.92
C PRO A 207 12.01 19.85 13.35
N ALA A 208 11.25 19.22 12.47
CA ALA A 208 9.92 18.70 12.69
C ALA A 208 9.66 18.18 14.12
N SER A 209 10.50 17.22 14.50
CA SER A 209 10.46 16.49 15.76
C SER A 209 10.69 17.39 16.98
N VAL A 210 11.58 18.37 16.84
CA VAL A 210 11.88 19.36 17.89
C VAL A 210 10.74 20.35 18.03
N ALA A 211 10.18 20.87 16.93
CA ALA A 211 9.02 21.75 16.99
C ALA A 211 7.81 21.05 17.65
N ALA A 212 7.53 19.80 17.27
CA ALA A 212 6.46 19.00 17.84
C ALA A 212 6.66 18.68 19.33
N ALA A 213 7.86 18.26 19.73
CA ALA A 213 8.19 17.94 21.12
C ALA A 213 8.01 19.14 22.08
N HIS A 214 8.10 20.35 21.55
CA HIS A 214 7.95 21.59 22.30
C HIS A 214 6.62 22.32 22.03
N GLU A 215 5.64 21.64 21.42
CA GLU A 215 4.30 22.17 21.10
C GLU A 215 4.35 23.48 20.27
N LEU A 216 5.38 23.65 19.44
CA LEU A 216 5.60 24.82 18.61
C LEU A 216 4.90 24.65 17.26
N THR A 217 4.00 25.58 16.91
CA THR A 217 3.29 25.55 15.63
C THR A 217 3.96 26.51 14.63
N PRO A 218 4.56 26.05 13.52
CA PRO A 218 5.16 26.97 12.54
C PRO A 218 4.11 27.94 11.97
N ASP A 219 4.44 29.23 11.90
CA ASP A 219 3.58 30.22 11.24
C ASP A 219 3.86 30.22 9.73
N TYR A 220 3.16 29.40 8.96
CA TYR A 220 3.36 29.31 7.51
C TYR A 220 2.88 30.56 6.73
N ARG A 221 2.25 31.54 7.41
CA ARG A 221 1.98 32.87 6.83
C ARG A 221 3.17 33.81 7.02
N TYR A 222 4.12 33.46 7.88
CA TYR A 222 5.35 34.21 8.11
C TYR A 222 6.36 33.98 6.99
N PHE A 223 7.06 35.06 6.64
CA PHE A 223 7.85 35.12 5.42
C PHE A 223 9.03 34.13 5.39
N ALA A 224 9.78 33.98 6.48
CA ALA A 224 10.88 33.00 6.57
C ALA A 224 10.38 31.54 6.49
N ASN A 225 9.09 31.29 6.69
CA ASN A 225 8.47 29.97 6.59
C ASN A 225 7.85 29.71 5.19
N LYS A 226 8.07 30.61 4.22
CA LYS A 226 7.68 30.44 2.81
C LYS A 226 8.56 29.46 2.05
N SER A 227 9.65 28.99 2.62
CA SER A 227 10.40 27.86 2.08
C SER A 227 9.98 26.54 2.74
N MET A 228 10.09 25.45 2.00
CA MET A 228 10.01 24.08 2.47
C MET A 228 11.45 23.62 2.72
N HIS A 229 11.75 23.29 3.97
CA HIS A 229 13.03 22.71 4.35
C HIS A 229 13.02 21.21 4.11
N VAL A 230 14.07 20.72 3.48
CA VAL A 230 14.19 19.32 3.05
C VAL A 230 15.52 18.79 3.53
N THR A 231 15.47 17.71 4.31
CA THR A 231 16.65 16.93 4.69
C THR A 231 16.62 15.59 3.99
N LEU A 232 17.69 15.24 3.29
CA LEU A 232 17.88 13.91 2.70
C LEU A 232 18.76 13.06 3.61
N HIS A 233 18.22 11.93 4.04
CA HIS A 233 18.93 10.92 4.80
C HIS A 233 19.20 9.71 3.89
N GLN A 234 20.46 9.46 3.58
CA GLN A 234 20.87 8.32 2.77
C GLN A 234 21.24 7.15 3.65
N ARG A 235 20.78 5.96 3.26
CA ARG A 235 21.08 4.73 4.01
C ARG A 235 22.57 4.39 3.88
N ARG A 236 23.22 4.15 5.01
CA ARG A 236 24.63 3.75 5.07
C ARG A 236 24.83 2.37 4.46
N ARG A 237 26.01 2.13 3.89
CA ARG A 237 26.35 0.83 3.28
C ARG A 237 26.44 -0.32 4.27
N ASP A 238 26.74 -0.02 5.52
CA ASP A 238 26.85 -0.96 6.64
C ASP A 238 25.57 -1.02 7.50
N ALA A 239 24.50 -0.35 7.07
CA ALA A 239 23.20 -0.42 7.72
C ALA A 239 22.67 -1.86 7.76
N ALA A 240 21.82 -2.15 8.74
CA ALA A 240 21.19 -3.46 8.87
C ALA A 240 20.46 -3.85 7.57
N PRO A 241 20.44 -5.15 7.18
CA PRO A 241 19.81 -5.59 5.95
C PRO A 241 18.29 -5.35 5.94
N GLU A 242 17.70 -5.35 4.75
CA GLU A 242 16.24 -5.28 4.60
C GLU A 242 15.52 -6.37 5.40
N GLY A 243 14.48 -5.97 6.15
CA GLY A 243 13.74 -6.83 7.06
C GLY A 243 14.10 -6.67 8.54
N ALA A 244 15.25 -6.06 8.88
CA ALA A 244 15.55 -5.63 10.25
C ALA A 244 14.89 -4.27 10.57
N PRO A 245 14.57 -3.98 11.85
CA PRO A 245 14.10 -2.65 12.25
C PRO A 245 15.16 -1.60 11.89
N SER A 246 14.73 -0.55 11.17
CA SER A 246 15.64 0.50 10.74
C SER A 246 15.68 1.63 11.76
N TYR A 247 16.87 2.13 12.04
CA TYR A 247 17.15 3.15 13.04
C TYR A 247 17.64 4.42 12.38
N LEU A 248 17.00 5.56 12.67
CA LEU A 248 17.27 6.83 11.97
C LEU A 248 18.76 7.23 12.07
N GLN A 249 19.34 7.24 13.28
CA GLN A 249 20.71 7.74 13.47
C GLN A 249 21.79 6.70 13.15
N ARG A 250 21.49 5.41 13.37
CA ARG A 250 22.43 4.31 13.13
C ARG A 250 22.54 3.95 11.65
N ASP A 251 21.41 3.87 10.95
CA ASP A 251 21.35 3.33 9.60
C ASP A 251 21.43 4.41 8.51
N TYR A 252 21.23 5.69 8.86
CA TYR A 252 21.24 6.78 7.89
C TYR A 252 22.28 7.85 8.20
N GLU A 253 22.66 8.57 7.15
CA GLU A 253 23.46 9.77 7.20
C GLU A 253 22.76 10.92 6.47
N VAL A 254 22.80 12.11 7.06
CA VAL A 254 22.30 13.32 6.40
C VAL A 254 23.30 13.71 5.31
N THR A 255 22.84 13.73 4.06
CA THR A 255 23.67 14.05 2.88
C THR A 255 23.28 15.35 2.21
N MET A 256 22.08 15.87 2.52
CA MET A 256 21.59 17.12 1.98
C MET A 256 20.68 17.82 2.99
N GLN A 257 20.83 19.13 3.11
CA GLN A 257 19.89 20.02 3.81
C GLN A 257 19.68 21.27 2.96
N GLU A 258 18.49 21.40 2.38
CA GLU A 258 18.19 22.48 1.44
C GLU A 258 16.83 23.12 1.72
N ASN A 259 16.64 24.32 1.18
CA ASN A 259 15.38 25.06 1.26
C ASN A 259 14.85 25.27 -0.15
N TYR A 260 13.55 25.03 -0.34
CA TYR A 260 12.86 25.21 -1.61
C TYR A 260 11.72 26.21 -1.46
N ILE A 261 11.46 27.06 -2.44
CA ILE A 261 10.35 28.01 -2.39
C ILE A 261 9.01 27.24 -2.39
N ARG A 262 8.09 27.57 -1.48
CA ARG A 262 6.72 27.04 -1.49
C ARG A 262 5.87 27.78 -2.51
N THR A 263 5.86 27.27 -3.74
CA THR A 263 4.82 27.59 -4.73
C THR A 263 3.50 26.92 -4.34
N ASP A 264 2.39 27.27 -4.99
CA ASP A 264 1.11 26.62 -4.73
C ASP A 264 1.14 25.14 -5.11
N ALA A 265 1.84 24.77 -6.18
CA ALA A 265 2.08 23.37 -6.55
C ALA A 265 2.89 22.59 -5.50
N MET A 266 3.87 23.24 -4.86
CA MET A 266 4.64 22.63 -3.75
C MET A 266 3.80 22.40 -2.48
N ARG A 267 2.61 23.00 -2.37
CA ARG A 267 1.69 22.73 -1.24
C ARG A 267 0.93 21.42 -1.40
N THR A 268 0.67 21.00 -2.63
CA THR A 268 -0.09 19.78 -2.95
C THR A 268 0.82 18.62 -3.34
N GLU A 269 1.90 18.89 -4.06
CA GLU A 269 2.78 17.91 -4.70
C GLU A 269 4.26 18.09 -4.30
N GLY A 270 4.51 18.77 -3.18
CA GLY A 270 5.86 19.20 -2.78
C GLY A 270 6.86 18.04 -2.71
N LEU A 271 6.45 16.89 -2.17
CA LEU A 271 7.32 15.73 -2.02
C LEU A 271 7.68 15.10 -3.37
N ASP A 272 6.70 14.89 -4.25
CA ASP A 272 6.90 14.35 -5.59
C ASP A 272 7.83 15.26 -6.42
N ARG A 273 7.64 16.58 -6.31
CA ARG A 273 8.43 17.58 -7.01
C ARG A 273 9.86 17.66 -6.49
N ILE A 274 10.06 17.62 -5.17
CA ILE A 274 11.41 17.51 -4.57
C ILE A 274 12.09 16.25 -5.08
N PHE A 275 11.41 15.10 -5.04
CA PHE A 275 11.98 13.85 -5.48
C PHE A 275 12.41 13.90 -6.95
N ALA A 276 11.52 14.37 -7.83
CA ALA A 276 11.84 14.57 -9.25
C ALA A 276 13.02 15.52 -9.45
N HIS A 277 13.09 16.60 -8.68
CA HIS A 277 14.23 17.52 -8.69
C HIS A 277 15.53 16.82 -8.29
N LEU A 278 15.55 16.04 -7.21
CA LEU A 278 16.73 15.31 -6.73
C LEU A 278 17.18 14.18 -7.66
N CYS A 279 16.26 13.58 -8.43
CA CYS A 279 16.61 12.61 -9.46
C CYS A 279 17.42 13.25 -10.61
N VAL A 280 17.11 14.51 -10.95
CA VAL A 280 17.80 15.26 -12.01
C VAL A 280 19.03 15.98 -11.48
N HIS A 281 18.96 16.45 -10.24
CA HIS A 281 19.97 17.21 -9.53
C HIS A 281 20.36 16.48 -8.23
N PRO A 282 21.23 15.47 -8.32
CA PRO A 282 21.65 14.73 -7.14
C PRO A 282 22.41 15.64 -6.16
N PRO A 283 22.39 15.32 -4.86
CA PRO A 283 23.09 16.12 -3.85
C PRO A 283 24.60 16.16 -4.11
N GLU A 284 25.25 17.25 -3.71
CA GLU A 284 26.69 17.43 -3.86
C GLU A 284 27.49 16.39 -3.04
N GLU A 285 26.97 16.04 -1.87
CA GLU A 285 27.49 14.97 -1.02
C GLU A 285 26.57 13.74 -1.09
N GLY A 286 27.17 12.55 -1.15
CA GLY A 286 26.44 11.28 -1.20
C GLY A 286 26.25 10.72 -2.61
N ARG A 287 25.25 9.85 -2.76
CA ARG A 287 24.90 9.18 -4.03
C ARG A 287 23.59 9.75 -4.61
N PRO A 288 23.20 9.43 -5.85
CA PRO A 288 21.84 9.67 -6.30
C PRO A 288 20.83 9.01 -5.36
N ILE A 289 19.68 9.66 -5.18
CA ILE A 289 18.58 9.14 -4.36
C ILE A 289 18.12 7.77 -4.88
N ALA A 290 17.82 6.85 -3.97
CA ALA A 290 17.38 5.50 -4.30
C ALA A 290 16.33 5.01 -3.31
N GLU A 291 15.72 3.87 -3.63
CA GLU A 291 14.81 3.17 -2.72
C GLU A 291 15.46 2.97 -1.34
N GLY A 292 14.65 3.17 -0.29
CA GLY A 292 15.06 3.06 1.10
C GLY A 292 15.64 4.34 1.70
N ASP A 293 16.02 5.35 0.91
CA ASP A 293 16.42 6.66 1.46
C ASP A 293 15.23 7.39 2.11
N LEU A 294 15.51 8.35 2.98
CA LEU A 294 14.48 9.14 3.65
C LEU A 294 14.53 10.61 3.25
N ILE A 295 13.36 11.17 2.96
CA ILE A 295 13.16 12.60 2.78
C ILE A 295 12.39 13.12 3.99
N GLU A 296 12.98 14.03 4.74
CA GLU A 296 12.33 14.73 5.84
C GLU A 296 11.94 16.12 5.41
N THR A 297 10.65 16.44 5.53
CA THR A 297 10.10 17.75 5.22
C THR A 297 8.77 17.98 5.95
N ASP A 298 8.41 19.22 6.23
CA ASP A 298 7.10 19.61 6.78
C ASP A 298 6.65 18.87 8.05
N GLY A 299 7.57 18.55 8.96
CA GLY A 299 7.17 17.84 10.17
C GLY A 299 7.26 16.31 10.05
N ARG A 300 7.52 15.79 8.84
CA ARG A 300 7.25 14.40 8.46
C ARG A 300 8.50 13.80 7.83
N ILE A 301 8.62 12.49 7.92
CA ILE A 301 9.72 11.73 7.33
C ILE A 301 9.15 10.65 6.43
N PHE A 302 9.67 10.56 5.21
CA PHE A 302 9.14 9.69 4.17
C PHE A 302 10.25 8.79 3.67
N ARG A 303 10.02 7.48 3.68
CA ARG A 303 10.90 6.52 3.02
C ARG A 303 10.53 6.43 1.56
N VAL A 304 11.52 6.59 0.68
CA VAL A 304 11.40 6.31 -0.75
C VAL A 304 11.14 4.82 -0.91
N ALA A 305 9.99 4.46 -1.48
CA ALA A 305 9.65 3.08 -1.78
C ALA A 305 9.84 2.79 -3.27
N ASP A 306 9.70 1.52 -3.64
CA ASP A 306 9.55 1.10 -5.04
C ASP A 306 8.42 1.87 -5.75
N VAL A 307 7.33 2.15 -5.04
CA VAL A 307 6.22 3.00 -5.51
C VAL A 307 5.94 4.12 -4.51
N GLY A 308 6.28 5.35 -4.90
CA GLY A 308 5.99 6.57 -4.15
C GLY A 308 6.75 6.63 -2.81
N PHE A 309 6.02 6.99 -1.75
CA PHE A 309 6.60 7.26 -0.45
C PHE A 309 5.79 6.60 0.66
N VAL A 310 6.50 6.02 1.63
CA VAL A 310 5.91 5.52 2.86
C VAL A 310 6.31 6.46 3.98
N GLU A 311 5.36 7.22 4.50
CA GLU A 311 5.60 8.03 5.69
C GLU A 311 6.02 7.14 6.86
N GLN A 312 6.99 7.59 7.65
CA GLN A 312 7.52 6.86 8.79
C GLN A 312 7.11 7.57 10.09
N GLU A 313 6.76 6.76 11.09
CA GLU A 313 6.62 7.15 12.48
C GLU A 313 7.95 6.94 13.21
N LEU A 314 8.33 7.94 14.02
CA LEU A 314 9.57 7.94 14.80
C LEU A 314 9.31 7.37 16.20
N ASN A 315 9.65 6.10 16.42
CA ASN A 315 9.46 5.45 17.71
C ASN A 315 10.74 5.48 18.55
N ALA A 316 10.74 6.22 19.65
CA ALA A 316 11.91 6.32 20.52
C ALA A 316 12.32 4.95 21.08
N HIS A 317 13.56 4.53 20.84
CA HIS A 317 14.11 3.27 21.34
C HIS A 317 15.61 3.41 21.59
N GLN A 318 16.05 3.16 22.83
CA GLN A 318 17.48 3.13 23.22
C GLN A 318 18.30 4.37 22.80
N GLY A 319 17.70 5.56 22.88
CA GLY A 319 18.39 6.83 22.54
C GLY A 319 18.45 7.12 21.03
N ASP A 320 17.76 6.35 20.21
CA ASP A 320 17.56 6.55 18.77
C ASP A 320 16.05 6.43 18.44
N PHE A 321 15.70 6.49 17.16
CA PHE A 321 14.34 6.29 16.66
C PHE A 321 14.27 5.09 15.73
N VAL A 322 13.41 4.12 16.07
CA VAL A 322 13.01 3.05 15.16
C VAL A 322 11.96 3.60 14.21
N LEU A 323 12.24 3.46 12.92
CA LEU A 323 11.36 3.86 11.83
C LEU A 323 10.35 2.74 11.59
N THR A 324 9.06 3.06 11.69
CA THR A 324 7.97 2.18 11.26
C THR A 324 7.07 2.91 10.28
N PRO A 325 6.47 2.25 9.28
CA PRO A 325 5.45 2.87 8.45
C PRO A 325 4.37 3.53 9.31
N LEU A 326 4.04 4.80 9.01
CA LEU A 326 2.94 5.50 9.67
C LEU A 326 1.65 4.75 9.38
N VAL A 327 0.98 4.34 10.45
CA VAL A 327 -0.30 3.63 10.33
C VAL A 327 -1.37 4.66 9.96
N ASP A 328 -2.08 4.37 8.88
CA ASP A 328 -3.24 5.14 8.41
C ASP A 328 -4.22 5.42 9.57
N GLU A 329 -4.73 6.66 9.64
CA GLU A 329 -5.59 7.10 10.74
C GLU A 329 -6.87 6.26 10.85
N ARG A 330 -7.46 5.85 9.73
CA ARG A 330 -8.61 4.93 9.72
C ARG A 330 -8.21 3.57 10.27
N VAL A 331 -7.01 3.08 9.96
CA VAL A 331 -6.50 1.81 10.50
C VAL A 331 -6.29 1.92 12.02
N ARG A 332 -5.77 3.04 12.52
CA ARG A 332 -5.68 3.31 13.96
C ARG A 332 -7.05 3.33 14.64
N GLN A 333 -8.03 4.01 14.05
CA GLN A 333 -9.39 4.07 14.57
C GLN A 333 -10.07 2.70 14.59
N LEU A 334 -9.94 1.92 13.50
CA LEU A 334 -10.48 0.57 13.42
C LEU A 334 -9.82 -0.38 14.43
N SER A 335 -8.51 -0.27 14.63
CA SER A 335 -7.77 -1.04 15.65
C SER A 335 -8.23 -0.70 17.05
N ALA A 336 -8.35 0.60 17.36
CA ALA A 336 -8.78 1.06 18.67
C ALA A 336 -10.23 0.64 18.97
N ALA A 337 -11.14 0.77 17.99
CA ALA A 337 -12.53 0.33 18.13
C ALA A 337 -12.64 -1.19 18.32
N ALA A 338 -11.83 -1.96 17.59
CA ALA A 338 -11.77 -3.42 17.75
C ALA A 338 -11.24 -3.80 19.14
N GLU A 339 -10.17 -3.16 19.62
CA GLU A 339 -9.63 -3.37 20.96
C GLU A 339 -10.63 -3.01 22.05
N GLU A 340 -11.33 -1.88 21.92
CA GLU A 340 -12.38 -1.46 22.85
C GLU A 340 -13.54 -2.48 22.89
N SER A 341 -13.90 -3.06 21.74
CA SER A 341 -15.06 -3.96 21.64
C SER A 341 -14.91 -5.28 22.39
N ILE A 342 -13.68 -5.81 22.53
CA ILE A 342 -13.41 -7.11 23.17
C ILE A 342 -12.44 -7.02 24.35
N GLY A 343 -11.83 -5.87 24.59
CA GLY A 343 -10.82 -5.63 25.61
C GLY A 343 -9.40 -5.98 25.14
N ALA A 344 -8.42 -5.25 25.69
CA ALA A 344 -7.00 -5.33 25.30
C ALA A 344 -6.40 -6.75 25.31
N ASP A 345 -6.66 -7.53 26.36
CA ASP A 345 -6.11 -8.89 26.47
C ASP A 345 -6.71 -9.85 25.44
N ALA A 346 -8.02 -9.78 25.20
CA ALA A 346 -8.68 -10.59 24.18
C ALA A 346 -8.26 -10.16 22.77
N TYR A 347 -8.11 -8.85 22.54
CA TYR A 347 -7.64 -8.31 21.27
C TYR A 347 -6.21 -8.76 20.95
N ARG A 348 -5.32 -8.74 21.95
CA ARG A 348 -3.96 -9.29 21.81
C ARG A 348 -3.99 -10.77 21.45
N LEU A 349 -4.77 -11.59 22.16
CA LEU A 349 -4.90 -13.02 21.85
C LEU A 349 -5.48 -13.27 20.45
N TYR A 350 -6.51 -12.51 20.07
CA TYR A 350 -7.14 -12.58 18.76
C TYR A 350 -6.15 -12.28 17.63
N THR A 351 -5.45 -11.15 17.74
CA THR A 351 -4.48 -10.71 16.73
C THR A 351 -3.25 -11.61 16.65
N GLU A 352 -2.80 -12.17 17.79
CA GLU A 352 -1.75 -13.19 17.83
C GLU A 352 -2.19 -14.45 17.08
N LYS A 353 -3.36 -15.01 17.39
CA LYS A 353 -3.92 -16.17 16.68
C LYS A 353 -4.07 -15.92 15.19
N LEU A 354 -4.64 -14.78 14.83
CA LEU A 354 -4.80 -14.38 13.43
C LEU A 354 -3.45 -14.36 12.72
N ARG A 355 -2.44 -13.69 13.29
CA ARG A 355 -1.09 -13.59 12.73
C ARG A 355 -0.42 -14.95 12.58
N GLU A 356 -0.49 -15.81 13.60
CA GLU A 356 0.08 -17.16 13.56
C GLU A 356 -0.53 -17.99 12.44
N THR A 357 -1.85 -17.97 12.28
CA THR A 357 -2.53 -18.74 11.23
C THR A 357 -2.24 -18.17 9.84
N PHE A 358 -2.25 -16.83 9.67
CA PHE A 358 -1.88 -16.18 8.41
C PHE A 358 -0.44 -16.49 7.99
N TYR A 359 0.46 -16.55 8.96
CA TYR A 359 1.86 -16.91 8.74
C TYR A 359 1.96 -18.37 8.26
N ARG A 360 1.36 -19.32 8.97
CA ARG A 360 1.37 -20.74 8.60
C ARG A 360 0.74 -20.98 7.22
N ALA A 361 -0.32 -20.25 6.89
CA ALA A 361 -1.04 -20.38 5.61
C ALA A 361 -0.20 -19.97 4.38
N GLU A 362 0.87 -19.20 4.57
CA GLU A 362 1.79 -18.77 3.49
C GLU A 362 2.93 -19.75 3.24
N GLN A 363 3.20 -20.61 4.22
CA GLN A 363 4.35 -21.48 4.14
C GLN A 363 4.03 -22.71 3.29
N ASP A 364 4.92 -23.04 2.37
CA ASP A 364 4.93 -24.35 1.75
C ASP A 364 5.67 -25.36 2.64
N ARG A 365 5.60 -26.65 2.29
CA ARG A 365 6.25 -27.71 3.08
C ARG A 365 7.76 -27.50 3.22
N ASN A 366 8.41 -26.88 2.25
CA ASN A 366 9.85 -26.62 2.24
C ASN A 366 10.20 -25.38 3.07
N THR A 367 9.43 -24.29 3.02
CA THR A 367 9.67 -23.07 3.79
C THR A 367 9.38 -23.28 5.27
N LEU A 368 8.31 -24.00 5.63
CA LEU A 368 8.10 -24.51 6.99
C LEU A 368 9.28 -25.37 7.43
N SER A 369 9.85 -26.17 6.51
CA SER A 369 10.94 -27.08 6.84
C SER A 369 12.28 -26.39 7.17
N ALA A 370 12.43 -25.13 6.78
CA ALA A 370 13.62 -24.32 7.00
C ALA A 370 13.41 -23.22 8.06
N HIS A 371 12.18 -23.04 8.56
CA HIS A 371 11.86 -22.00 9.53
C HIS A 371 12.58 -22.24 10.87
N PRO A 372 13.21 -21.22 11.50
CA PRO A 372 13.89 -21.38 12.80
C PRO A 372 12.94 -21.75 13.95
N GLY A 373 11.64 -21.49 13.81
CA GLY A 373 10.58 -21.97 14.71
C GLY A 373 9.90 -23.25 14.25
N LYS A 374 10.45 -23.98 13.26
CA LYS A 374 9.92 -25.27 12.83
C LYS A 374 9.95 -26.24 14.01
N PHE A 375 8.82 -26.90 14.26
CA PHE A 375 8.78 -28.02 15.18
C PHE A 375 9.66 -29.17 14.67
N ALA A 376 10.68 -29.51 15.44
CA ALA A 376 11.42 -30.74 15.26
C ALA A 376 10.46 -31.94 15.39
N TYR A 377 10.75 -33.02 14.68
CA TYR A 377 10.03 -34.28 14.77
C TYR A 377 9.72 -34.61 16.25
N THR A 378 8.44 -34.67 16.62
CA THR A 378 8.02 -35.06 17.97
C THR A 378 7.81 -36.56 18.01
N ASP A 379 8.28 -37.19 19.08
CA ASP A 379 8.02 -38.60 19.39
C ASP A 379 6.71 -38.79 20.14
N ASP A 380 6.04 -37.70 20.58
CA ASP A 380 4.70 -37.74 21.15
C ASP A 380 3.62 -37.74 20.03
N PRO A 381 2.87 -38.84 19.85
CA PRO A 381 1.84 -38.92 18.82
C PRO A 381 0.72 -37.87 19.00
N ARG A 382 0.44 -37.43 20.23
CA ARG A 382 -0.59 -36.40 20.50
C ARG A 382 -0.12 -35.03 20.07
N GLU A 383 1.14 -34.72 20.33
CA GLU A 383 1.74 -33.48 19.86
C GLU A 383 1.82 -33.47 18.33
N GLY A 384 2.21 -34.61 17.71
CA GLY A 384 2.22 -34.77 16.26
C GLY A 384 0.86 -34.54 15.62
N ALA A 385 -0.21 -35.14 16.18
CA ALA A 385 -1.58 -34.93 15.72
C ALA A 385 -2.02 -33.46 15.87
N ARG A 386 -1.66 -32.80 16.98
CA ARG A 386 -1.94 -31.38 17.20
C ARG A 386 -1.27 -30.49 16.15
N ILE A 387 0.02 -30.72 15.87
CA ILE A 387 0.78 -29.96 14.86
C ILE A 387 0.14 -30.14 13.48
N SER A 388 -0.19 -31.39 13.11
CA SER A 388 -0.88 -31.66 11.84
C SER A 388 -2.20 -30.92 11.74
N GLY A 389 -3.04 -30.97 12.77
CA GLY A 389 -4.34 -30.29 12.77
C GLY A 389 -4.22 -28.75 12.71
N ASP A 390 -3.16 -28.17 13.30
CA ASP A 390 -2.91 -26.74 13.14
C ASP A 390 -2.49 -26.38 11.70
N GLU A 391 -1.68 -27.23 11.05
CA GLU A 391 -1.31 -27.07 9.65
C GLU A 391 -2.54 -27.23 8.73
N ASP A 392 -3.37 -28.24 8.99
CA ASP A 392 -4.60 -28.48 8.23
C ASP A 392 -5.56 -27.30 8.36
N TYR A 393 -5.78 -26.76 9.57
CA TYR A 393 -6.61 -25.55 9.75
C TYR A 393 -6.07 -24.33 8.98
N ALA A 394 -4.75 -24.14 8.95
CA ALA A 394 -4.13 -23.02 8.26
C ALA A 394 -4.26 -23.10 6.73
N LYS A 395 -4.42 -24.29 6.15
CA LYS A 395 -4.58 -24.45 4.69
C LYS A 395 -5.81 -23.72 4.20
N GLY A 396 -5.64 -22.84 3.21
CA GLY A 396 -6.72 -22.03 2.65
C GLY A 396 -7.26 -20.95 3.61
N PHE A 397 -6.65 -20.74 4.77
CA PHE A 397 -7.15 -19.78 5.77
C PHE A 397 -7.21 -18.35 5.22
N ARG A 398 -6.21 -17.90 4.44
CA ARG A 398 -6.19 -16.56 3.82
C ARG A 398 -7.40 -16.33 2.93
N GLU A 399 -7.73 -17.31 2.11
CA GLU A 399 -8.88 -17.26 1.21
C GLU A 399 -10.19 -17.22 2.01
N ARG A 400 -10.35 -18.07 3.02
CA ARG A 400 -11.54 -18.07 3.87
C ARG A 400 -11.70 -16.76 4.63
N ALA A 401 -10.61 -16.19 5.15
CA ALA A 401 -10.62 -14.90 5.83
C ALA A 401 -11.03 -13.78 4.86
N TYR A 402 -10.42 -13.75 3.66
CA TYR A 402 -10.72 -12.77 2.62
C TYR A 402 -12.19 -12.83 2.17
N GLN A 403 -12.70 -14.01 1.81
CA GLN A 403 -14.08 -14.21 1.33
C GLN A 403 -15.14 -13.83 2.37
N ASN A 404 -14.79 -13.84 3.66
CA ASN A 404 -15.68 -13.49 4.75
C ASN A 404 -15.35 -12.12 5.36
N GLY A 405 -14.43 -11.36 4.76
CA GLY A 405 -14.10 -10.00 5.20
C GLY A 405 -13.45 -9.91 6.58
N LEU A 406 -12.81 -10.99 7.04
CA LEU A 406 -12.22 -11.13 8.37
C LEU A 406 -10.82 -10.51 8.42
N SER A 407 -10.55 -9.73 9.47
CA SER A 407 -9.27 -9.02 9.67
C SER A 407 -9.01 -8.78 11.15
N SER A 408 -7.85 -8.20 11.49
CA SER A 408 -7.54 -7.78 12.86
C SER A 408 -8.59 -6.83 13.45
N TYR A 409 -9.35 -6.11 12.62
CA TYR A 409 -10.32 -5.11 13.06
C TYR A 409 -11.76 -5.63 13.14
N THR A 410 -11.99 -6.90 12.85
CA THR A 410 -13.33 -7.52 12.88
C THR A 410 -13.42 -8.69 13.88
N PRO A 411 -12.97 -8.54 15.13
CA PRO A 411 -13.02 -9.62 16.11
C PRO A 411 -14.45 -10.03 16.48
N THR A 412 -15.41 -9.12 16.34
CA THR A 412 -16.81 -9.32 16.69
C THR A 412 -17.69 -9.82 15.53
N ASP A 413 -17.12 -10.05 14.34
CA ASP A 413 -17.87 -10.60 13.20
C ASP A 413 -18.09 -12.12 13.34
N GLU A 414 -18.92 -12.49 14.30
CA GLU A 414 -19.28 -13.89 14.57
C GLU A 414 -19.81 -14.59 13.32
N ARG A 415 -20.61 -13.90 12.50
CA ARG A 415 -21.22 -14.49 11.30
C ARG A 415 -20.16 -14.83 10.27
N GLY A 416 -19.22 -13.92 10.02
CA GLY A 416 -18.09 -14.15 9.12
C GLY A 416 -17.23 -15.31 9.61
N TRP A 417 -16.91 -15.34 10.90
CA TRP A 417 -16.12 -16.41 11.51
C TRP A 417 -16.80 -17.78 11.44
N LYS A 418 -18.08 -17.86 11.81
CA LYS A 418 -18.85 -19.11 11.71
C LYS A 418 -18.90 -19.62 10.27
N LYS A 419 -19.01 -18.73 9.27
CA LYS A 419 -18.99 -19.12 7.86
C LYS A 419 -17.61 -19.62 7.41
N ALA A 420 -16.54 -18.92 7.78
CA ALA A 420 -15.17 -19.32 7.46
C ALA A 420 -14.79 -20.67 8.09
N ASP A 421 -15.13 -20.88 9.37
CA ASP A 421 -14.78 -22.10 10.09
C ASP A 421 -15.70 -23.28 9.71
N THR A 422 -16.96 -23.04 9.33
CA THR A 422 -17.81 -24.09 8.73
C THR A 422 -17.27 -24.52 7.38
N ALA A 423 -16.76 -23.59 6.55
CA ALA A 423 -16.16 -23.94 5.27
C ALA A 423 -14.92 -24.83 5.43
N TYR A 424 -14.09 -24.58 6.44
CA TYR A 424 -13.01 -25.49 6.82
C TYR A 424 -13.53 -26.89 7.17
N ALA A 425 -14.54 -26.97 8.05
CA ALA A 425 -15.11 -28.26 8.45
C ALA A 425 -15.67 -29.04 7.26
N VAL A 426 -16.35 -28.37 6.32
CA VAL A 426 -16.88 -29.00 5.10
C VAL A 426 -15.74 -29.58 4.25
N GLU A 427 -14.67 -28.83 4.01
CA GLU A 427 -13.56 -29.33 3.19
C GLU A 427 -12.81 -30.49 3.87
N GLU A 428 -12.60 -30.45 5.18
CA GLU A 428 -11.99 -31.58 5.90
C GLU A 428 -12.90 -32.81 5.94
N PHE A 429 -14.23 -32.64 6.04
CA PHE A 429 -15.16 -33.76 5.87
C PHE A 429 -15.07 -34.37 4.47
N LYS A 430 -15.03 -33.53 3.41
CA LYS A 430 -14.88 -34.03 2.04
C LYS A 430 -13.59 -34.81 1.88
N ARG A 431 -12.47 -34.27 2.37
CA ARG A 431 -11.17 -34.93 2.32
C ARG A 431 -11.20 -36.27 3.04
N ALA A 432 -11.75 -36.32 4.25
CA ALA A 432 -11.84 -37.55 5.02
C ALA A 432 -12.76 -38.60 4.37
N LEU A 433 -13.91 -38.18 3.81
CA LEU A 433 -14.93 -39.11 3.31
C LEU A 433 -14.76 -39.49 1.84
N ALA A 434 -14.13 -38.66 1.01
CA ALA A 434 -13.92 -38.95 -0.41
C ALA A 434 -12.74 -39.93 -0.63
N ASP A 435 -11.73 -39.88 0.24
CA ASP A 435 -10.49 -40.65 0.06
C ASP A 435 -10.67 -42.14 0.43
N ASP A 436 -11.46 -42.44 1.47
CA ASP A 436 -11.62 -43.80 1.99
C ASP A 436 -13.03 -44.00 2.59
N ALA A 437 -13.79 -44.95 2.04
CA ALA A 437 -15.13 -45.26 2.53
C ALA A 437 -15.13 -45.86 3.95
N ASP A 438 -14.02 -46.47 4.40
CA ASP A 438 -13.88 -47.02 5.76
C ASP A 438 -13.89 -45.91 6.82
N ASN A 439 -13.56 -44.67 6.45
CA ASN A 439 -13.63 -43.52 7.33
C ASN A 439 -15.05 -43.25 7.86
N TYR A 440 -16.08 -43.75 7.17
CA TYR A 440 -17.46 -43.74 7.69
C TYR A 440 -17.59 -44.46 9.04
N LEU A 441 -16.82 -45.53 9.27
CA LEU A 441 -16.82 -46.28 10.53
C LEU A 441 -16.13 -45.51 11.68
N ARG A 442 -15.35 -44.47 11.36
CA ARG A 442 -14.60 -43.63 12.30
C ARG A 442 -15.12 -42.19 12.36
N LEU A 443 -16.38 -41.99 11.98
CA LEU A 443 -16.96 -40.66 11.82
C LEU A 443 -16.95 -39.82 13.11
N ASP A 444 -17.12 -40.46 14.28
CA ASP A 444 -17.03 -39.76 15.57
C ASP A 444 -15.62 -39.24 15.87
N GLU A 445 -14.58 -39.95 15.43
CA GLU A 445 -13.20 -39.50 15.55
C GLU A 445 -12.97 -38.30 14.62
N ILE A 446 -13.43 -38.38 13.37
CA ILE A 446 -13.32 -37.28 12.38
C ILE A 446 -14.01 -36.02 12.89
N ARG A 447 -15.25 -36.15 13.41
CA ARG A 447 -15.99 -35.05 14.04
C ARG A 447 -15.20 -34.41 15.18
N SER A 448 -14.59 -35.23 16.04
CA SER A 448 -13.80 -34.73 17.17
C SER A 448 -12.57 -33.99 16.69
N PHE A 449 -11.82 -34.55 15.73
CA PHE A 449 -10.62 -33.93 15.19
C PHE A 449 -10.91 -32.56 14.57
N ILE A 450 -11.90 -32.46 13.67
CA ILE A 450 -12.28 -31.20 13.05
C ILE A 450 -12.74 -30.17 14.09
N ALA A 451 -13.55 -30.59 15.07
CA ALA A 451 -14.02 -29.71 16.13
C ALA A 451 -12.86 -29.18 16.99
N ASP A 452 -11.91 -30.05 17.35
CA ASP A 452 -10.76 -29.70 18.19
C ASP A 452 -9.79 -28.78 17.44
N ASP A 453 -9.63 -28.95 16.12
CA ASP A 453 -8.82 -28.06 15.29
C ASP A 453 -9.40 -26.66 15.22
N ILE A 454 -10.71 -26.54 14.96
CA ILE A 454 -11.41 -25.24 14.96
C ILE A 454 -11.30 -24.59 16.34
N GLN A 455 -11.62 -25.33 17.40
CA GLN A 455 -11.65 -24.80 18.76
C GLN A 455 -10.29 -24.26 19.22
N ARG A 456 -9.20 -24.86 18.72
CA ARG A 456 -7.82 -24.53 19.07
C ARG A 456 -7.23 -23.40 18.22
N ASN A 457 -7.58 -23.36 16.94
CA ASN A 457 -6.90 -22.50 15.96
C ASN A 457 -7.72 -21.29 15.51
N SER A 458 -9.06 -21.32 15.62
CA SER A 458 -9.89 -20.18 15.23
C SER A 458 -9.61 -18.96 16.12
N PRO A 459 -9.24 -17.80 15.54
CA PRO A 459 -9.09 -16.55 16.29
C PRO A 459 -10.37 -16.18 17.05
N TYR A 460 -11.54 -16.44 16.47
CA TYR A 460 -12.81 -16.17 17.12
C TYR A 460 -13.09 -17.14 18.27
N ALA A 461 -12.82 -18.44 18.08
CA ALA A 461 -12.97 -19.41 19.16
C ALA A 461 -12.17 -19.02 20.40
N ALA A 462 -10.95 -18.49 20.20
CA ALA A 462 -10.06 -18.04 21.27
C ALA A 462 -10.64 -16.91 22.14
N ILE A 463 -11.48 -16.03 21.57
CA ILE A 463 -12.08 -14.90 22.29
C ILE A 463 -13.55 -15.14 22.71
N SER A 464 -14.24 -16.06 22.05
CA SER A 464 -15.68 -16.32 22.28
C SER A 464 -16.02 -16.91 23.65
N GLN A 465 -15.04 -17.53 24.34
CA GLN A 465 -15.24 -18.36 25.54
C GLN A 465 -16.18 -19.57 25.33
N ASP A 466 -16.65 -19.82 24.11
CA ASP A 466 -17.50 -20.95 23.78
C ASP A 466 -16.67 -22.21 23.57
N ARG A 467 -16.74 -23.12 24.56
CA ARG A 467 -16.05 -24.42 24.53
C ARG A 467 -16.68 -25.44 23.59
N SER A 468 -17.82 -25.10 23.00
CA SER A 468 -18.57 -25.93 22.06
C SER A 468 -18.57 -25.38 20.63
N TYR A 469 -17.88 -24.27 20.38
CA TYR A 469 -17.84 -23.59 19.09
C TYR A 469 -17.50 -24.55 17.95
N GLY A 470 -16.38 -25.27 18.04
CA GLY A 470 -15.98 -26.23 17.00
C GLY A 470 -17.01 -27.35 16.79
N LYS A 471 -17.63 -27.84 17.87
CA LYS A 471 -18.65 -28.90 17.80
C LYS A 471 -19.95 -28.42 17.16
N GLU A 472 -20.34 -27.16 17.39
CA GLU A 472 -21.49 -26.55 16.72
C GLU A 472 -21.25 -26.47 15.21
N LEU A 473 -20.06 -26.03 14.80
CA LEU A 473 -19.71 -25.87 13.40
C LEU A 473 -19.61 -27.19 12.64
N VAL A 474 -19.08 -28.24 13.28
CA VAL A 474 -19.09 -29.60 12.73
C VAL A 474 -20.51 -30.08 12.45
N ARG A 475 -21.45 -29.88 13.38
CA ARG A 475 -22.88 -30.22 13.16
C ARG A 475 -23.53 -29.41 12.05
N ASN A 476 -23.06 -28.19 11.82
CA ASN A 476 -23.55 -27.35 10.73
C ASN A 476 -22.96 -27.80 9.39
N ALA A 477 -21.68 -28.18 9.34
CA ALA A 477 -21.03 -28.71 8.16
C ALA A 477 -21.68 -30.01 7.66
N GLU A 478 -22.10 -30.90 8.55
CA GLU A 478 -22.82 -32.13 8.16
C GLU A 478 -24.19 -31.87 7.51
N LYS A 479 -24.73 -30.66 7.62
CA LYS A 479 -25.97 -30.29 6.93
C LYS A 479 -25.74 -29.96 5.45
N ASP A 480 -24.48 -29.72 5.06
CA ASP A 480 -24.08 -29.41 3.69
C ASP A 480 -24.49 -30.56 2.74
N PRO A 481 -25.11 -30.26 1.58
CA PRO A 481 -25.56 -31.29 0.65
C PRO A 481 -24.46 -32.24 0.19
N SER A 482 -23.25 -31.74 -0.04
CA SER A 482 -22.13 -32.56 -0.50
C SER A 482 -21.65 -33.53 0.57
N ILE A 483 -21.70 -33.14 1.84
CA ILE A 483 -21.34 -34.01 2.96
C ILE A 483 -22.42 -35.08 3.18
N LYS A 484 -23.71 -34.71 3.08
CA LYS A 484 -24.79 -35.69 3.17
C LYS A 484 -24.71 -36.76 2.08
N GLU A 485 -24.35 -36.36 0.87
CA GLU A 485 -24.15 -37.27 -0.25
C GLU A 485 -23.00 -38.24 0.04
N LEU A 486 -21.82 -37.74 0.44
CA LEU A 486 -20.67 -38.57 0.78
C LEU A 486 -20.98 -39.54 1.93
N LEU A 487 -21.65 -39.07 2.98
CA LEU A 487 -22.09 -39.91 4.09
C LEU A 487 -23.03 -41.03 3.62
N SER A 488 -24.01 -40.71 2.77
CA SER A 488 -24.94 -41.69 2.22
C SER A 488 -24.25 -42.71 1.32
N VAL A 489 -23.33 -42.27 0.46
CA VAL A 489 -22.57 -43.15 -0.44
C VAL A 489 -21.70 -44.09 0.36
N ASN A 490 -20.93 -43.58 1.32
CA ASN A 490 -20.05 -44.40 2.14
C ASN A 490 -20.83 -45.35 3.05
N GLU A 491 -22.01 -44.95 3.55
CA GLU A 491 -22.88 -45.86 4.29
C GLU A 491 -23.30 -47.07 3.45
N VAL A 492 -23.68 -46.85 2.17
CA VAL A 492 -24.06 -47.94 1.27
C VAL A 492 -22.87 -48.84 0.98
N ILE A 493 -21.68 -48.27 0.74
CA ILE A 493 -20.44 -49.04 0.52
C ILE A 493 -20.16 -49.96 1.71
N GLN A 494 -20.34 -49.47 2.94
CA GLN A 494 -20.09 -50.25 4.15
C GLN A 494 -21.20 -51.28 4.44
N ARG A 495 -22.47 -50.96 4.19
CA ARG A 495 -23.59 -51.86 4.48
C ARG A 495 -23.80 -52.95 3.43
N GLU A 496 -23.54 -52.64 2.16
CA GLU A 496 -23.87 -53.51 1.02
C GLU A 496 -22.69 -53.67 0.05
N PRO A 497 -21.53 -54.18 0.51
CA PRO A 497 -20.31 -54.26 -0.31
C PRO A 497 -20.50 -55.11 -1.57
N ALA A 498 -21.31 -56.18 -1.50
CA ALA A 498 -21.62 -57.04 -2.64
C ALA A 498 -22.43 -56.32 -3.73
N LEU A 499 -23.33 -55.41 -3.36
CA LEU A 499 -24.13 -54.63 -4.30
C LEU A 499 -23.27 -53.58 -5.01
N VAL A 500 -22.33 -52.98 -4.29
CA VAL A 500 -21.34 -52.05 -4.86
C VAL A 500 -20.40 -52.77 -5.82
N GLU A 501 -19.95 -53.98 -5.48
CA GLU A 501 -19.11 -54.80 -6.37
C GLU A 501 -19.86 -55.17 -7.67
N GLU A 502 -21.14 -55.58 -7.56
CA GLU A 502 -21.99 -55.86 -8.73
C GLU A 502 -22.20 -54.62 -9.60
N TYR A 503 -22.50 -53.46 -8.99
CA TYR A 503 -22.68 -52.20 -9.69
C TYR A 503 -21.38 -51.77 -10.40
N THR A 504 -20.24 -51.81 -9.70
CA THR A 504 -18.93 -51.47 -10.26
C THR A 504 -18.58 -52.39 -11.42
N ALA A 505 -18.80 -53.70 -11.29
CA ALA A 505 -18.59 -54.67 -12.38
C ALA A 505 -19.49 -54.42 -13.60
N LYS A 506 -20.70 -53.89 -13.40
CA LYS A 506 -21.65 -53.57 -14.47
C LYS A 506 -21.29 -52.31 -15.26
N TYR A 507 -20.69 -51.32 -14.62
CA TYR A 507 -20.41 -50.00 -15.23
C TYR A 507 -18.91 -49.72 -15.48
N SER A 508 -18.01 -50.62 -15.09
CA SER A 508 -16.56 -50.53 -15.39
C SER A 508 -16.16 -51.22 -16.71
N ARG A 509 -17.12 -51.57 -17.57
CA ARG A 509 -16.93 -52.01 -18.96
C ARG A 509 -17.38 -50.93 -19.91
#